data_AF-A0A920QBS3-F1
#
_entry.id   AF-A0A920QBS3-F1
#
_cell.length_a   1.000
_cell.length_b   1.000
_cell.length_c   1.000
_cell.angle_alpha   90.00
_cell.angle_beta   90.00
_cell.angle_gamma   90.00
#
_symmetry.space_group_name_H-M   'P 1'
#
loop_
_entity.id
_entity.type
_entity.pdbx_description
1 polymer ?
#
loop_
_entity_poly.entity_id
_entity_poly.type
_entity_poly.pdbx_seq_one_letter_code
_entity_poly.pdbx_strand_id
1 'polypeptide(L)'
;MQKRKVLLLYPMVLQAKAMIRFGLSLSYYALKPDIRVIAPWKIPEFYKNYPGRSELLDYAKKFGIPVKATKESPWSSDENLMHISFESGMLEDPWQAPLQEMFELSNSPQQALADPQEILIEFKNGSPTTIDGKKYSPAKLLRQLNEVGENMELAE
;
A
#
# COMPACT_ATOMS: atom_id res chain seq x y z
N MET A 1 0.78 -21.41 -35.62
CA MET A 1 0.12 -20.84 -34.42
C MET A 1 0.92 -19.62 -33.95
N GLN A 2 0.38 -18.42 -34.10
CA GLN A 2 1.03 -17.18 -33.71
C GLN A 2 0.94 -17.07 -32.17
N LYS A 3 2.06 -17.25 -31.45
CA LYS A 3 2.09 -17.10 -29.99
C LYS A 3 1.56 -15.70 -29.65
N ARG A 4 0.40 -15.62 -28.97
CA ARG A 4 -0.13 -14.34 -28.48
C ARG A 4 0.90 -13.76 -27.51
N LYS A 5 1.57 -12.67 -27.90
CA LYS A 5 2.48 -11.94 -27.03
C LYS A 5 1.64 -11.35 -25.90
N VAL A 6 1.84 -11.84 -24.68
CA VAL A 6 1.17 -11.29 -23.49
C VAL A 6 1.92 -10.01 -23.11
N LEU A 7 1.17 -8.92 -23.07
CA LEU A 7 1.65 -7.60 -22.70
C LEU A 7 1.21 -7.31 -21.27
N LEU A 8 2.14 -6.94 -20.40
CA LEU A 8 1.85 -6.52 -19.05
C LEU A 8 2.17 -5.03 -18.90
N LEU A 9 1.16 -4.24 -18.56
CA LEU A 9 1.29 -2.81 -18.30
C LEU A 9 1.41 -2.58 -16.79
N TYR A 10 2.43 -1.83 -16.36
CA TYR A 10 2.68 -1.57 -14.95
C TYR A 10 2.92 -0.07 -14.66
N PRO A 11 2.03 0.61 -13.91
CA PRO A 11 2.02 2.08 -13.84
C PRO A 11 2.84 2.71 -12.69
N MET A 12 3.87 2.06 -12.12
CA MET A 12 4.61 2.60 -10.96
C MET A 12 5.72 3.60 -11.30
N VAL A 13 5.86 4.66 -10.49
CA VAL A 13 6.81 5.77 -10.62
C VAL A 13 8.26 5.34 -10.38
N LEU A 14 9.19 5.99 -11.11
CA LEU A 14 10.62 5.67 -11.15
C LEU A 14 11.37 5.86 -9.81
N GLN A 15 10.90 6.76 -8.94
CA GLN A 15 11.55 7.12 -7.67
C GLN A 15 11.13 6.23 -6.48
N ALA A 16 10.05 5.45 -6.60
CA ALA A 16 9.65 4.55 -5.53
C ALA A 16 10.74 3.48 -5.35
N LYS A 17 11.24 3.31 -4.11
CA LYS A 17 12.12 2.19 -3.73
C LYS A 17 11.52 0.83 -4.12
N ALA A 18 10.20 0.74 -4.28
CA ALA A 18 9.50 -0.41 -4.83
C ALA A 18 9.97 -0.79 -6.25
N MET A 19 10.34 0.16 -7.12
CA MET A 19 10.76 -0.15 -8.49
C MET A 19 12.12 -0.89 -8.55
N ILE A 20 13.06 -0.54 -7.67
CA ILE A 20 14.37 -1.22 -7.57
C ILE A 20 14.26 -2.46 -6.66
N ARG A 21 13.41 -2.41 -5.63
CA ARG A 21 13.06 -3.58 -4.82
C ARG A 21 12.10 -4.55 -5.55
N PHE A 22 11.80 -4.29 -6.81
CA PHE A 22 11.12 -5.24 -7.69
C PHE A 22 12.04 -6.34 -8.20
N GLY A 23 12.16 -7.30 -7.28
CA GLY A 23 11.73 -8.65 -7.57
C GLY A 23 10.60 -8.76 -8.60
N LEU A 24 9.61 -7.86 -8.72
CA LEU A 24 8.48 -7.98 -9.66
C LEU A 24 8.84 -8.09 -11.14
N SER A 25 9.81 -7.31 -11.67
CA SER A 25 10.24 -7.52 -13.08
C SER A 25 10.93 -8.87 -13.23
N LEU A 26 11.78 -9.23 -12.26
CA LEU A 26 12.41 -10.54 -12.17
C LEU A 26 11.40 -11.66 -11.93
N SER A 27 10.30 -11.42 -11.21
CA SER A 27 9.23 -12.36 -10.88
C SER A 27 8.34 -12.57 -12.10
N TYR A 28 8.07 -11.52 -12.87
CA TYR A 28 7.39 -11.64 -14.15
C TYR A 28 8.22 -12.48 -15.13
N TYR A 29 9.52 -12.20 -15.25
CA TYR A 29 10.40 -13.00 -16.09
C TYR A 29 10.67 -14.40 -15.52
N ALA A 30 10.67 -14.60 -14.20
CA ALA A 30 10.82 -15.90 -13.56
C ALA A 30 9.58 -16.78 -13.78
N LEU A 31 8.38 -16.19 -13.70
CA LEU A 31 7.12 -16.89 -13.99
C LEU A 31 6.89 -17.10 -15.48
N LYS A 32 7.28 -16.12 -16.31
CA LYS A 32 7.12 -16.15 -17.76
C LYS A 32 8.23 -15.34 -18.46
N PRO A 33 9.34 -15.98 -18.84
CA PRO A 33 10.47 -15.30 -19.48
C PRO A 33 10.10 -14.58 -20.79
N ASP A 34 9.12 -15.11 -21.52
CA ASP A 34 8.66 -14.57 -22.81
C ASP A 34 7.69 -13.36 -22.68
N ILE A 35 7.42 -12.87 -21.47
CA ILE A 35 6.49 -11.77 -21.26
C ILE A 35 7.10 -10.44 -21.69
N ARG A 36 6.30 -9.56 -22.32
CA ARG A 36 6.73 -8.19 -22.62
C ARG A 36 6.16 -7.25 -21.57
N VAL A 37 7.03 -6.62 -20.80
CA VAL A 37 6.65 -5.62 -19.78
C VAL A 37 6.73 -4.22 -20.39
N ILE A 38 5.65 -3.44 -20.24
CA ILE A 38 5.64 -2.00 -20.53
C ILE A 38 5.53 -1.25 -19.20
N ALA A 39 6.54 -0.43 -18.90
CA ALA A 39 6.55 0.47 -17.75
C ALA A 39 6.50 1.92 -18.26
N PRO A 40 5.33 2.59 -18.25
CA PRO A 40 5.15 3.93 -18.82
C PRO A 40 6.14 4.97 -18.28
N TRP A 41 6.44 4.93 -16.99
CA TRP A 41 7.40 5.84 -16.36
C TRP A 41 8.85 5.70 -16.82
N LYS A 42 9.20 4.64 -17.56
CA LYS A 42 10.50 4.50 -18.24
C LYS A 42 10.50 4.98 -19.69
N ILE A 43 9.33 5.30 -20.24
CA ILE A 43 9.19 5.75 -21.64
C ILE A 43 9.41 7.27 -21.69
N PRO A 44 10.44 7.77 -22.42
CA PRO A 44 10.73 9.20 -22.53
C PRO A 44 9.54 10.07 -22.89
N GLU A 45 8.71 9.61 -23.83
CA GLU A 45 7.51 10.32 -24.27
C GLU A 45 6.49 10.46 -23.13
N PHE A 46 6.34 9.43 -22.30
CA PHE A 46 5.33 9.42 -21.25
C PHE A 46 5.70 10.36 -20.10
N TYR A 47 6.89 10.23 -19.51
CA TYR A 47 7.26 11.08 -18.37
C TYR A 47 7.55 12.53 -18.76
N LYS A 48 7.85 12.82 -20.04
CA LYS A 48 7.94 14.21 -20.54
C LYS A 48 6.57 14.85 -20.72
N ASN A 49 5.58 14.08 -21.19
CA ASN A 49 4.21 14.57 -21.36
C ASN A 49 3.46 14.67 -20.02
N TYR A 50 3.85 13.86 -19.03
CA TYR A 50 3.26 13.84 -17.68
C TYR A 50 4.37 13.92 -16.62
N PRO A 51 5.01 15.09 -16.44
CA PRO A 51 6.12 15.26 -15.50
C PRO A 51 5.68 15.22 -14.03
N GLY A 52 4.41 15.49 -13.75
CA GLY A 52 3.92 15.62 -12.39
C GLY A 52 2.47 15.15 -12.17
N ARG A 53 2.05 15.22 -10.91
CA ARG A 53 0.70 14.83 -10.46
C ARG A 53 -0.38 15.74 -11.04
N SER A 54 -0.09 17.02 -11.27
CA SER A 54 -1.00 18.01 -11.87
C SER A 54 -1.48 17.60 -13.27
N GLU A 55 -0.55 17.27 -14.15
CA GLU A 55 -0.81 16.93 -15.55
C GLU A 55 -1.58 15.61 -15.66
N LEU A 56 -1.32 14.66 -14.74
CA LEU A 56 -2.07 13.41 -14.64
C LEU A 56 -3.49 13.63 -14.14
N LEU A 57 -3.72 14.54 -13.19
CA LEU A 57 -5.06 14.88 -12.72
C LEU A 57 -5.86 15.57 -13.83
N ASP A 58 -5.25 16.44 -14.62
CA ASP A 58 -5.90 17.09 -15.76
C ASP A 58 -6.19 16.09 -16.89
N TYR A 59 -5.29 15.14 -17.14
CA TYR A 59 -5.56 14.02 -18.04
C TYR A 59 -6.75 13.20 -17.54
N ALA A 60 -6.77 12.82 -16.26
CA ALA A 60 -7.86 12.05 -15.68
C ALA A 60 -9.21 12.80 -15.81
N LYS A 61 -9.24 14.11 -15.52
CA LYS A 61 -10.43 14.94 -15.71
C LYS A 61 -10.88 14.99 -17.16
N LYS A 62 -9.96 15.20 -18.10
CA LYS A 62 -10.24 15.26 -19.54
C LYS A 62 -10.88 13.97 -20.05
N PHE A 63 -10.46 12.82 -19.52
CA PHE A 63 -10.96 11.50 -19.91
C PHE A 63 -12.03 10.93 -18.97
N GLY A 64 -12.51 11.70 -17.99
CA GLY A 64 -13.54 11.26 -17.05
C GLY A 64 -13.13 10.10 -16.15
N ILE A 65 -11.83 9.93 -15.88
CA ILE A 65 -11.29 8.89 -15.01
C ILE A 65 -11.51 9.33 -13.56
N PRO A 66 -12.28 8.58 -12.75
CA PRO A 66 -12.47 8.92 -11.34
C PRO A 66 -11.17 8.69 -10.58
N VAL A 67 -10.66 9.73 -9.91
CA VAL A 67 -9.45 9.66 -9.09
C VAL A 67 -9.80 10.10 -7.66
N LYS A 68 -9.43 9.29 -6.66
CA LYS A 68 -9.59 9.64 -5.24
C LYS A 68 -8.63 10.74 -4.80
N ALA A 69 -7.49 10.86 -5.46
CA ALA A 69 -6.46 11.85 -5.17
C ALA A 69 -6.96 13.26 -5.48
N THR A 70 -7.29 14.03 -4.45
CA THR A 70 -7.56 15.46 -4.55
C THR A 70 -6.25 16.24 -4.44
N LYS A 71 -6.31 17.56 -4.71
CA LYS A 71 -5.21 18.49 -4.36
C LYS A 71 -5.02 18.63 -2.85
N GLU A 72 -6.00 18.20 -2.06
CA GLU A 72 -6.11 18.45 -0.62
C GLU A 72 -5.46 17.35 0.24
N SER A 73 -5.27 16.13 -0.30
CA SER A 73 -4.46 15.08 0.34
C SER A 73 -3.10 14.96 -0.38
N PRO A 74 -2.08 15.77 0.00
CA PRO A 74 -0.82 15.88 -0.73
C PRO A 74 0.09 14.66 -0.57
N TRP A 75 -0.26 13.68 0.28
CA TRP A 75 0.50 12.46 0.47
C TRP A 75 0.09 11.34 -0.51
N SER A 76 0.95 10.34 -0.63
CA SER A 76 0.71 9.06 -1.29
C SER A 76 0.41 8.02 -0.22
N SER A 77 -0.58 7.16 -0.44
CA SER A 77 -0.89 6.05 0.46
C SER A 77 -0.97 4.72 -0.28
N ASP A 78 -0.49 3.65 0.37
CA ASP A 78 -0.65 2.27 -0.07
C ASP A 78 -1.21 1.44 1.08
N GLU A 79 -2.36 0.80 0.85
CA GLU A 79 -3.11 0.05 1.85
C GLU A 79 -3.20 -1.42 1.45
N ASN A 80 -2.89 -2.29 2.39
CA ASN A 80 -3.12 -3.72 2.28
C ASN A 80 -3.61 -4.27 3.64
N LEU A 81 -3.91 -5.57 3.70
CA LEU A 81 -4.45 -6.19 4.92
C LEU A 81 -3.52 -6.09 6.14
N MET A 82 -2.21 -5.89 5.94
CA MET A 82 -1.23 -5.79 7.02
C MET A 82 -1.04 -4.36 7.52
N HIS A 83 -1.06 -3.36 6.63
CA HIS A 83 -0.77 -1.98 6.99
C HIS A 83 -1.29 -1.00 5.94
N ILE A 84 -1.36 0.26 6.35
CA ILE A 84 -1.36 1.42 5.47
C ILE A 84 -0.01 2.14 5.60
N SER A 85 0.52 2.60 4.48
CA SER A 85 1.73 3.42 4.44
C SER A 85 1.39 4.79 3.88
N PHE A 86 2.07 5.82 4.38
CA PHE A 86 1.94 7.21 3.94
C PHE A 86 3.31 7.77 3.61
N GLU A 87 3.44 8.44 2.47
CA GLU A 87 4.69 9.06 2.03
C GLU A 87 4.45 10.32 1.18
N SER A 88 5.53 11.04 0.86
CA SER A 88 5.51 12.24 0.02
C SER A 88 4.71 13.43 0.58
N GLY A 89 4.73 14.54 -0.17
CA GLY A 89 4.03 15.76 0.23
C GLY A 89 4.68 16.36 1.46
N MET A 90 3.89 16.57 2.51
CA MET A 90 4.39 17.14 3.77
C MET A 90 5.38 16.23 4.51
N LEU A 91 5.33 14.91 4.26
CA LEU A 91 6.22 13.94 4.89
C LEU A 91 7.62 13.90 4.26
N GLU A 92 7.88 14.70 3.23
CA GLU A 92 9.23 14.85 2.67
C GLU A 92 10.15 15.68 3.57
N ASP A 93 9.58 16.52 4.44
CA ASP A 93 10.31 17.20 5.51
C ASP A 93 10.24 16.38 6.82
N PRO A 94 11.35 15.75 7.26
CA PRO A 94 11.35 14.96 8.49
C PRO A 94 11.15 15.78 9.76
N TRP A 95 11.20 17.12 9.69
CA TRP A 95 10.87 18.01 10.82
C TRP A 95 9.38 18.34 10.90
N GLN A 96 8.59 17.94 9.89
CA GLN A 96 7.16 18.13 9.90
C GLN A 96 6.46 16.91 10.51
N ALA A 97 5.73 17.14 11.61
CA ALA A 97 4.94 16.09 12.23
C ALA A 97 3.78 15.64 11.31
N PRO A 98 3.46 14.33 11.29
CA PRO A 98 2.29 13.84 10.55
C PRO A 98 0.99 14.39 11.15
N LEU A 99 -0.02 14.60 10.30
CA LEU A 99 -1.34 15.05 10.75
C LEU A 99 -2.12 13.89 11.36
N GLN A 100 -2.96 14.20 12.36
CA GLN A 100 -3.77 13.17 13.03
C GLN A 100 -4.73 12.46 12.07
N GLU A 101 -5.26 13.19 11.08
CA GLU A 101 -6.15 12.66 10.04
C GLU A 101 -5.48 11.66 9.09
N MET A 102 -4.14 11.54 9.13
CA MET A 102 -3.42 10.53 8.36
C MET A 102 -3.50 9.15 9.00
N PHE A 103 -3.76 9.04 10.30
CA PHE A 103 -3.82 7.74 10.97
C PHE A 103 -5.19 7.10 10.77
N GLU A 104 -5.34 6.34 9.67
CA GLU A 104 -6.61 5.70 9.29
C GLU A 104 -6.86 4.34 9.96
N LEU A 105 -5.81 3.63 10.39
CA LEU A 105 -5.91 2.27 10.95
C LEU A 105 -5.76 2.19 12.47
N SER A 106 -5.34 3.26 13.13
CA SER A 106 -5.00 3.25 14.56
C SER A 106 -5.44 4.53 15.23
N ASN A 107 -6.04 4.42 16.42
CA ASN A 107 -6.29 5.57 17.27
C ASN A 107 -4.97 6.14 17.81
N SER A 108 -4.98 7.42 18.20
CA SER A 108 -3.81 7.96 18.89
C SER A 108 -3.66 7.28 20.26
N PRO A 109 -2.43 7.10 20.78
CA PRO A 109 -2.22 6.59 22.13
C PRO A 109 -3.04 7.34 23.20
N GLN A 110 -3.24 8.65 23.01
CA GLN A 110 -4.04 9.49 23.92
C GLN A 110 -5.55 9.19 23.87
N GLN A 111 -6.02 8.47 22.85
CA GLN A 111 -7.40 8.05 22.65
C GLN A 111 -7.59 6.54 22.88
N ALA A 112 -6.52 5.80 23.17
CA ALA A 112 -6.58 4.37 23.41
C ALA A 112 -7.34 4.04 24.72
N LEU A 113 -7.81 2.80 24.81
CA LEU A 113 -8.47 2.31 26.03
C LEU A 113 -7.52 2.39 27.23
N ALA A 114 -8.02 2.89 28.36
CA ALA A 114 -7.25 3.02 29.59
C ALA A 114 -6.94 1.66 30.26
N ASP A 115 -7.76 0.64 29.98
CA ASP A 115 -7.61 -0.69 30.55
C ASP A 115 -6.87 -1.62 29.57
N PRO A 116 -5.83 -2.34 30.03
CA PRO A 116 -5.14 -3.30 29.18
C PRO A 116 -6.05 -4.47 28.83
N GLN A 117 -6.02 -4.89 27.57
CA GLN A 117 -6.70 -6.09 27.10
C GLN A 117 -5.67 -7.17 26.76
N GLU A 118 -5.83 -8.34 27.39
CA GLU A 118 -5.04 -9.53 27.08
C GLU A 118 -5.77 -10.37 26.04
N ILE A 119 -5.01 -10.88 25.05
CA ILE A 119 -5.51 -11.82 24.05
C ILE A 119 -4.60 -13.05 24.01
N LEU A 120 -5.20 -14.23 23.84
CA LEU A 120 -4.46 -15.48 23.69
C LEU A 120 -4.38 -15.87 22.21
N ILE A 121 -3.18 -15.97 21.66
CA ILE A 121 -2.95 -16.40 20.27
C ILE A 121 -2.28 -17.77 20.27
N GLU A 122 -2.94 -18.78 19.71
CA GLU A 122 -2.34 -20.11 19.56
C GLU A 122 -1.66 -20.26 18.20
N PHE A 123 -0.42 -20.76 18.24
CA PHE A 123 0.38 -21.04 17.06
C PHE A 123 0.44 -22.54 16.78
N LYS A 124 0.34 -22.90 15.51
CA LYS A 124 0.62 -24.25 15.02
C LYS A 124 1.62 -24.16 13.88
N ASN A 125 2.75 -24.86 14.02
CA ASN A 125 3.82 -24.88 13.01
C ASN A 125 4.28 -23.45 12.61
N GLY A 126 4.36 -22.52 13.57
CA GLY A 126 4.76 -21.14 13.33
C GLY A 126 3.71 -20.23 12.70
N SER A 127 2.48 -20.71 12.47
CA SER A 127 1.37 -19.89 11.98
C SER A 127 0.31 -19.70 13.08
N PRO A 128 -0.22 -18.47 13.28
CA PRO A 128 -1.33 -18.25 14.20
C PRO A 128 -2.59 -18.92 13.69
N THR A 129 -3.38 -19.51 14.59
CA THR A 129 -4.56 -20.31 14.24
C THR A 129 -5.82 -19.90 14.97
N THR A 130 -5.69 -19.40 16.20
CA THR A 130 -6.81 -19.00 17.04
C THR A 130 -6.51 -17.69 17.76
N ILE A 131 -7.59 -16.99 18.16
CA ILE A 131 -7.57 -15.88 19.11
C ILE A 131 -8.64 -16.19 20.16
N ASP A 132 -8.26 -16.21 21.44
CA ASP A 132 -9.11 -16.54 22.59
C ASP A 132 -9.86 -17.88 22.42
N GLY A 133 -9.14 -18.89 21.92
CA GLY A 133 -9.68 -20.23 21.66
C GLY A 133 -10.62 -20.32 20.44
N LYS A 134 -10.92 -19.21 19.76
CA LYS A 134 -11.73 -19.22 18.51
C LYS A 134 -10.82 -19.36 17.31
N LYS A 135 -11.15 -20.32 16.43
CA LYS A 135 -10.39 -20.58 15.20
C LYS A 135 -10.83 -19.67 14.06
N TYR A 136 -9.85 -19.08 13.37
CA TYR A 136 -10.07 -18.21 12.23
C TYR A 136 -9.34 -18.71 10.98
N SER A 137 -9.76 -18.24 9.80
CA SER A 137 -8.91 -18.32 8.61
C SER A 137 -7.82 -17.24 8.68
N PRO A 138 -6.67 -17.40 8.00
CA PRO A 138 -5.55 -16.45 8.13
C PRO A 138 -5.93 -14.98 7.89
N ALA A 139 -6.72 -14.69 6.86
CA ALA A 139 -7.16 -13.33 6.57
C ALA A 139 -8.13 -12.76 7.63
N LYS A 140 -8.99 -13.60 8.21
CA LYS A 140 -9.90 -13.19 9.28
C LYS A 140 -9.16 -13.00 10.59
N LEU A 141 -8.16 -13.83 10.86
CA LEU A 141 -7.31 -13.72 12.03
C LEU A 141 -6.58 -12.37 12.00
N LEU A 142 -5.96 -12.03 10.86
CA LEU A 142 -5.27 -10.75 10.71
C LEU A 142 -6.21 -9.55 10.83
N ARG A 143 -7.42 -9.63 10.25
CA ARG A 143 -8.45 -8.59 10.42
C ARG A 143 -8.84 -8.42 11.89
N GLN A 144 -9.07 -9.53 12.60
CA GLN A 144 -9.42 -9.48 14.02
C GLN A 144 -8.30 -8.86 14.86
N LEU A 145 -7.04 -9.18 14.56
CA LEU A 145 -5.89 -8.56 15.23
C LEU A 145 -5.78 -7.07 14.91
N ASN A 146 -6.05 -6.65 13.68
CA ASN A 146 -6.06 -5.23 13.33
C ASN A 146 -7.16 -4.48 14.09
N GLU A 147 -8.38 -5.04 14.20
CA GLU A 147 -9.48 -4.45 14.98
C GLU A 147 -9.14 -4.32 16.47
N VAL A 148 -8.44 -5.31 17.02
CA VAL A 148 -7.96 -5.26 18.41
C VAL A 148 -6.87 -4.19 18.55
N GLY A 149 -5.90 -4.17 17.63
CA GLY A 149 -4.80 -3.21 17.62
C GLY A 149 -5.23 -1.75 17.41
N GLU A 150 -6.30 -1.51 16.67
CA GLU A 150 -6.85 -0.16 16.43
C GLU A 150 -7.23 0.56 17.75
N ASN A 151 -7.72 -0.20 18.74
CA ASN A 151 -8.22 0.30 20.01
C ASN A 151 -7.16 0.33 21.12
N MET A 152 -5.96 -0.19 20.84
CA MET A 152 -4.89 -0.35 21.80
C MET A 152 -3.75 0.64 21.53
N GLU A 153 -3.17 1.16 22.61
CA GLU A 153 -1.78 1.63 22.55
C GLU A 153 -0.91 0.37 22.47
N LEU A 154 -0.35 0.09 21.29
CA LEU A 154 0.68 -0.94 21.18
C LEU A 154 1.94 -0.40 21.88
N ALA A 155 2.09 -0.73 23.16
CA ALA A 155 3.28 -0.41 23.92
C ALA A 155 4.52 -0.99 23.22
N GLU A 156 5.54 -0.15 23.05
CA GLU A 156 6.84 -0.49 22.44
C GLU A 156 7.59 -1.60 23.18
#